data_AF-A0A815YBC4-F1
#
_entry.id   AF-A0A815YBC4-F1
#
_cell.length_a   1.000
_cell.length_b   1.000
_cell.length_c   1.000
_cell.angle_alpha   90.00
_cell.angle_beta   90.00
_cell.angle_gamma   90.00
#
_symmetry.space_group_name_H-M   'P 1'
#
loop_
_entity.id
_entity.type
_entity.pdbx_description
1 polymer ?
#
loop_
_entity_poly.entity_id
_entity_poly.type
_entity_poly.pdbx_seq_one_letter_code
_entity_poly.pdbx_strand_id
1 'polypeptide(L)'
;MRENFGPDHWTIMGHLDQESTFVHIRDFPYIIVEESIFYNGQTGQWNTVPNFAIYGCDWDLCNHPNLVQYLPSSFEMRLPESWLNANILGTGQPVRDCHECPNAAQCGTTDFIDASRCPIRSCNTTCVVLDTVDDPENNLLCYRSYCAPSTDQSFDYDTPRVEIEGILYFSKQPFIIDLWETDIFCRADDCSRPELFKELRSQLTATPGDLSPFYPISTTSSQPSVTQSATTNPEGTQSTTSNASIFTRINLF
;
A
#
# COMPACT_ATOMS: atom_id res chain seq x y z
N MET A 1 -22.89 -22.41 1.92
CA MET A 1 -22.61 -21.71 0.65
C MET A 1 -21.14 -21.37 0.69
N ARG A 2 -20.34 -21.79 -0.29
CA ARG A 2 -18.89 -21.53 -0.32
C ARG A 2 -18.73 -20.28 -1.17
N GLU A 3 -18.39 -19.15 -0.56
CA GLU A 3 -18.00 -17.97 -1.32
C GLU A 3 -16.68 -18.28 -2.02
N ASN A 4 -16.76 -18.57 -3.31
CA ASN A 4 -15.61 -18.64 -4.19
C ASN A 4 -15.30 -17.22 -4.63
N PHE A 5 -14.43 -16.53 -3.91
CA PHE A 5 -13.64 -15.44 -4.47
C PHE A 5 -12.47 -16.09 -5.22
N GLY A 6 -12.73 -16.67 -6.39
CA GLY A 6 -11.64 -17.06 -7.29
C GLY A 6 -11.07 -15.78 -7.88
N PRO A 7 -9.79 -15.44 -7.65
CA PRO A 7 -9.25 -14.21 -8.20
C PRO A 7 -9.10 -14.39 -9.72
N ASP A 8 -9.58 -13.43 -10.50
CA ASP A 8 -9.00 -13.21 -11.81
C ASP A 8 -7.56 -12.75 -11.57
N HIS A 9 -6.61 -13.67 -11.70
CA HIS A 9 -5.19 -13.37 -11.54
C HIS A 9 -4.64 -12.83 -12.85
N TRP A 10 -4.29 -11.54 -12.86
CA TRP A 10 -3.60 -10.91 -13.97
C TRP A 10 -2.14 -10.74 -13.59
N THR A 11 -1.25 -11.39 -14.33
CA THR A 11 0.20 -11.15 -14.18
C THR A 11 0.65 -10.23 -15.30
N ILE A 12 1.15 -9.05 -14.91
CA ILE A 12 1.75 -8.08 -15.82
C ILE A 12 3.24 -8.04 -15.52
N MET A 13 4.06 -8.14 -16.57
CA MET A 13 5.51 -7.99 -16.47
C MET A 13 5.93 -6.80 -17.31
N GLY A 14 6.74 -5.92 -16.74
CA GLY A 14 7.19 -4.71 -17.43
C GLY A 14 8.30 -4.00 -16.67
N HIS A 15 8.77 -2.91 -17.25
CA HIS A 15 9.58 -1.94 -16.53
C HIS A 15 8.65 -1.04 -15.72
N LEU A 16 8.95 -0.88 -14.43
CA LEU A 16 8.31 0.11 -13.57
C LEU A 16 9.29 1.27 -13.45
N ASP A 17 8.94 2.43 -14.02
CA ASP A 17 9.67 3.66 -13.74
C ASP A 17 9.52 4.00 -12.25
N GLN A 18 10.51 4.66 -11.64
CA GLN A 18 10.46 5.04 -10.22
C GLN A 18 9.25 5.94 -9.87
N GLU A 19 8.71 6.65 -10.86
CA GLU A 19 7.52 7.52 -10.76
C GLU A 19 6.23 6.84 -11.27
N SER A 20 6.30 5.59 -11.73
CA SER A 20 5.13 4.86 -12.28
C SER A 20 4.23 4.28 -11.19
N THR A 21 4.73 4.20 -9.96
CA THR A 21 3.96 3.90 -8.77
C THR A 21 3.60 5.19 -8.06
N PHE A 22 2.39 5.28 -7.53
CA PHE A 22 1.97 6.37 -6.63
C PHE A 22 2.74 6.37 -5.28
N VAL A 23 3.54 5.32 -5.04
CA VAL A 23 4.36 5.11 -3.83
C VAL A 23 5.82 5.48 -4.08
N HIS A 24 6.46 6.13 -3.09
CA HIS A 24 7.90 6.42 -3.12
C HIS A 24 8.73 5.19 -2.73
N ILE A 25 9.44 4.61 -3.70
CA ILE A 25 10.32 3.46 -3.50
C ILE A 25 11.70 3.91 -3.02
N ARG A 26 12.12 3.41 -1.85
CA ARG A 26 13.39 3.78 -1.21
C ARG A 26 14.56 2.86 -1.54
N ASP A 27 14.29 1.59 -1.83
CA ASP A 27 15.31 0.56 -2.01
C ASP A 27 14.80 -0.61 -2.83
N PHE A 28 15.71 -1.39 -3.41
CA PHE A 28 15.44 -2.60 -4.17
C PHE A 28 16.16 -3.81 -3.55
N PRO A 29 15.60 -5.04 -3.68
CA PRO A 29 14.27 -5.32 -4.19
C PRO A 29 13.19 -5.01 -3.16
N TYR A 30 11.96 -4.87 -3.63
CA TYR A 30 10.78 -4.60 -2.81
C TYR A 30 9.57 -5.43 -3.24
N ILE A 31 8.59 -5.55 -2.34
CA ILE A 31 7.22 -5.94 -2.68
C ILE A 31 6.25 -4.87 -2.18
N ILE A 32 5.44 -4.31 -3.07
CA ILE A 32 4.23 -3.56 -2.67
C ILE A 32 3.11 -4.57 -2.53
N VAL A 33 2.35 -4.47 -1.45
CA VAL A 33 1.21 -5.33 -1.16
C VAL A 33 0.03 -4.49 -0.71
N GLU A 34 -1.15 -4.89 -1.16
CA GLU A 34 -2.44 -4.45 -0.61
C GLU A 34 -3.24 -5.67 -0.16
N GLU A 35 -3.76 -5.64 1.07
CA GLU A 35 -4.75 -6.59 1.54
C GLU A 35 -5.95 -5.89 2.18
N SER A 36 -7.13 -6.44 1.96
CA SER A 36 -8.37 -6.00 2.61
C SER A 36 -8.74 -6.93 3.76
N ILE A 37 -9.01 -6.35 4.93
CA ILE A 37 -9.64 -7.02 6.06
C ILE A 37 -11.11 -6.60 6.10
N PHE A 38 -12.04 -7.47 5.72
CA PHE A 38 -13.46 -7.14 5.63
C PHE A 38 -14.34 -8.04 6.49
N TYR A 39 -15.45 -7.49 6.96
CA TYR A 39 -16.43 -8.21 7.75
C TYR A 39 -17.42 -8.95 6.85
N ASN A 40 -17.52 -10.27 7.00
CA ASN A 40 -18.53 -11.06 6.34
C ASN A 40 -19.79 -11.13 7.21
N GLY A 41 -20.84 -10.41 6.81
CA GLY A 41 -22.11 -10.37 7.54
C GLY A 41 -22.89 -11.69 7.55
N GLN A 42 -22.59 -12.65 6.66
CA GLN A 42 -23.25 -13.96 6.64
C GLN A 42 -22.63 -14.92 7.66
N THR A 43 -21.30 -14.93 7.76
CA THR A 43 -20.57 -15.81 8.68
C THR A 43 -20.30 -15.17 10.04
N GLY A 44 -20.38 -13.85 10.12
CA GLY A 44 -20.04 -13.07 11.31
C GLY A 44 -18.54 -13.01 11.59
N GLN A 45 -17.70 -13.19 10.57
CA GLN A 45 -16.25 -13.31 10.68
C GLN A 45 -15.51 -12.26 9.88
N TRP A 46 -14.32 -11.89 10.34
CA TRP A 46 -13.37 -11.06 9.60
C TRP A 46 -12.52 -11.93 8.69
N ASN A 47 -12.43 -11.56 7.41
CA ASN A 47 -11.58 -12.23 6.43
C ASN A 47 -10.54 -11.25 5.91
N THR A 48 -9.31 -11.74 5.71
CA THR A 48 -8.27 -11.00 5.00
C THR A 48 -8.13 -11.58 3.62
N VAL A 49 -8.12 -10.72 2.61
CA VAL A 49 -7.93 -11.10 1.21
C VAL A 49 -6.83 -10.25 0.57
N PRO A 50 -5.98 -10.86 -0.27
CA PRO A 50 -5.05 -10.12 -1.11
C PRO A 50 -5.79 -9.34 -2.19
N ASN A 51 -5.45 -8.06 -2.36
CA ASN A 51 -5.92 -7.26 -3.49
C ASN A 51 -4.88 -7.33 -4.62
N PHE A 52 -3.63 -6.98 -4.32
CA PHE A 52 -2.51 -7.17 -5.24
C PHE A 52 -1.17 -7.35 -4.51
N ALA A 53 -0.19 -7.86 -5.25
CA ALA A 53 1.21 -7.83 -4.86
C ALA A 53 2.08 -7.52 -6.08
N ILE A 54 3.01 -6.58 -5.94
CA ILE A 54 3.91 -6.13 -7.00
C ILE A 54 5.34 -6.29 -6.51
N TYR A 55 6.11 -7.14 -7.19
CA TYR A 55 7.53 -7.30 -6.94
C TYR A 55 8.34 -6.38 -7.85
N GLY A 56 9.29 -5.64 -7.27
CA GLY A 56 10.21 -4.76 -7.98
C GLY A 56 11.67 -5.06 -7.65
N CYS A 57 12.53 -4.96 -8.64
CA CYS A 57 13.95 -5.30 -8.58
C CYS A 57 14.73 -4.54 -9.68
N ASP A 58 16.04 -4.37 -9.49
CA ASP A 58 16.89 -3.51 -10.32
C ASP A 58 18.08 -4.24 -10.99
N TRP A 59 18.06 -5.58 -11.03
CA TRP A 59 19.10 -6.39 -11.69
C TRP A 59 18.57 -7.24 -12.85
N ASP A 60 19.49 -7.75 -13.68
CA ASP A 60 19.13 -8.52 -14.87
C ASP A 60 18.30 -9.77 -14.55
N LEU A 61 17.24 -9.98 -15.35
CA LEU A 61 16.34 -11.15 -15.26
C LEU A 61 15.62 -11.30 -13.91
N CYS A 62 15.58 -10.26 -13.09
CA CYS A 62 14.92 -10.31 -11.79
C CYS A 62 13.38 -10.44 -11.90
N ASN A 63 12.79 -10.10 -13.06
CA ASN A 63 11.36 -10.31 -13.36
C ASN A 63 11.08 -11.63 -14.10
N HIS A 64 11.96 -12.63 -14.00
CA HIS A 64 11.80 -13.91 -14.71
C HIS A 64 10.44 -14.57 -14.37
N PRO A 65 9.65 -15.05 -15.35
CA PRO A 65 8.31 -15.61 -15.11
C PRO A 65 8.22 -16.71 -14.05
N ASN A 66 9.28 -17.52 -13.91
CA ASN A 66 9.38 -18.57 -12.89
C ASN A 66 9.28 -18.05 -11.44
N LEU A 67 9.46 -16.74 -11.21
CA LEU A 67 9.35 -16.15 -9.88
C LEU A 67 7.90 -15.90 -9.44
N VAL A 68 6.96 -15.80 -10.40
CA VAL A 68 5.55 -15.49 -10.13
C VAL A 68 4.92 -16.50 -9.17
N GLN A 69 5.24 -17.79 -9.33
CA GLN A 69 4.69 -18.85 -8.48
C GLN A 69 5.15 -18.77 -7.01
N TYR A 70 6.22 -18.01 -6.74
CA TYR A 70 6.75 -17.83 -5.39
C TYR A 70 6.22 -16.57 -4.71
N LEU A 71 5.52 -15.70 -5.45
CA LEU A 71 4.92 -14.51 -4.85
C LEU A 71 3.81 -14.98 -3.90
N PRO A 72 3.85 -14.60 -2.62
CA PRO A 72 2.83 -15.03 -1.67
C PRO A 72 1.45 -14.61 -2.16
N SER A 73 0.51 -15.54 -2.06
CA SER A 73 -0.91 -15.24 -2.31
C SER A 73 -1.54 -14.43 -1.18
N SER A 74 -0.85 -14.26 -0.04
CA SER A 74 -1.27 -13.38 1.05
C SER A 74 -0.05 -13.07 1.91
N PHE A 75 -0.05 -11.88 2.50
CA PHE A 75 0.94 -11.43 3.49
C PHE A 75 0.39 -11.48 4.91
N GLU A 76 -0.83 -12.02 5.07
CA GLU A 76 -1.54 -12.19 6.33
C GLU A 76 -1.50 -10.93 7.20
N MET A 77 -1.81 -9.76 6.62
CA MET A 77 -2.02 -8.52 7.34
C MET A 77 -3.30 -8.66 8.19
N ARG A 78 -3.11 -8.81 9.50
CA ARG A 78 -4.17 -9.07 10.48
C ARG A 78 -4.22 -8.00 11.55
N LEU A 79 -5.43 -7.64 11.93
CA LEU A 79 -5.75 -6.86 13.12
C LEU A 79 -6.55 -7.72 14.10
N PRO A 80 -6.46 -7.47 15.42
CA PRO A 80 -7.26 -8.18 16.40
C PRO A 80 -8.75 -7.99 16.13
N GLU A 81 -9.52 -9.09 16.12
CA GLU A 81 -10.98 -9.01 15.93
C GLU A 81 -11.66 -8.13 16.98
N SER A 82 -11.14 -8.10 18.22
CA SER A 82 -11.65 -7.20 19.26
C SER A 82 -11.52 -5.74 18.87
N TRP A 83 -10.41 -5.36 18.23
CA TRP A 83 -10.18 -4.00 17.75
C TRP A 83 -11.05 -3.69 16.53
N LEU A 84 -11.12 -4.62 15.57
CA LEU A 84 -11.97 -4.47 14.38
C LEU A 84 -13.45 -4.32 14.76
N ASN A 85 -13.92 -5.11 15.73
CA ASN A 85 -15.28 -5.03 16.23
C ASN A 85 -15.55 -3.71 16.95
N ALA A 86 -14.61 -3.23 17.76
CA ALA A 86 -14.78 -1.98 18.51
C ALA A 86 -14.73 -0.74 17.61
N ASN A 87 -13.88 -0.74 16.58
CA ASN A 87 -13.52 0.46 15.85
C ASN A 87 -14.01 0.52 14.41
N ILE A 88 -14.28 -0.64 13.79
CA ILE A 88 -14.68 -0.71 12.39
C ILE A 88 -16.15 -1.14 12.28
N LEU A 89 -16.53 -2.24 12.93
CA LEU A 89 -17.91 -2.76 12.84
C LEU A 89 -18.87 -2.06 13.80
N GLY A 90 -18.47 -1.84 15.06
CA GLY A 90 -19.31 -1.31 16.11
C GLY A 90 -20.55 -2.18 16.34
N THR A 91 -21.73 -1.60 16.09
CA THR A 91 -23.02 -2.33 16.15
C THR A 91 -23.43 -2.95 14.82
N GLY A 92 -22.67 -2.71 13.75
CA GLY A 92 -23.01 -3.05 12.37
C GLY A 92 -24.06 -2.15 11.72
N GLN A 93 -24.65 -1.22 12.49
CA GLN A 93 -25.53 -0.16 11.97
C GLN A 93 -24.71 0.99 11.40
N PRO A 94 -25.31 1.86 10.56
CA PRO A 94 -24.63 3.08 10.16
C PRO A 94 -24.12 3.88 11.35
N VAL A 95 -22.99 4.59 11.14
CA VAL A 95 -22.42 5.43 12.20
C VAL A 95 -23.40 6.53 12.61
N ARG A 96 -23.22 7.11 13.79
CA ARG A 96 -23.96 8.33 14.14
C ARG A 96 -23.24 9.56 13.67
N ASP A 97 -21.92 9.54 13.70
CA ASP A 97 -21.03 10.65 13.43
C ASP A 97 -19.86 10.26 12.53
N CYS A 98 -19.51 11.16 11.63
CA CYS A 98 -18.29 11.09 10.82
C CYS A 98 -17.69 12.50 10.79
N HIS A 99 -16.38 12.61 11.03
CA HIS A 99 -15.64 13.85 10.77
C HIS A 99 -15.70 14.11 9.25
N GLU A 100 -16.23 15.26 8.85
CA GLU A 100 -16.48 15.57 7.43
C GLU A 100 -15.49 16.60 6.90
N CYS A 101 -14.51 16.14 6.13
CA CYS A 101 -13.56 16.97 5.39
C CYS A 101 -13.29 16.40 3.98
N PRO A 102 -14.32 16.38 3.11
CA PRO A 102 -14.26 15.72 1.80
C PRO A 102 -13.40 16.47 0.77
N ASN A 103 -13.07 17.75 0.98
CA ASN A 103 -12.46 18.58 -0.07
C ASN A 103 -10.93 18.58 -0.05
N ALA A 104 -10.31 18.29 1.09
CA ALA A 104 -8.86 18.30 1.24
C ALA A 104 -8.45 17.50 2.49
N ALA A 105 -7.32 16.80 2.37
CA ALA A 105 -6.65 16.18 3.50
C ALA A 105 -6.33 17.20 4.59
N GLN A 106 -6.47 16.79 5.85
CA GLN A 106 -6.11 17.58 7.01
C GLN A 106 -4.89 16.97 7.70
N CYS A 107 -3.83 17.76 7.84
CA CYS A 107 -2.54 17.33 8.36
C CYS A 107 -2.24 17.94 9.73
N GLY A 108 -1.57 17.19 10.61
CA GLY A 108 -1.11 17.65 11.93
C GLY A 108 0.07 16.84 12.48
N THR A 109 0.75 17.37 13.51
CA THR A 109 2.01 16.82 14.04
C THR A 109 1.91 16.14 15.41
N THR A 110 0.91 16.46 16.26
CA THR A 110 0.85 15.97 17.65
C THR A 110 -0.54 15.47 18.03
N ASP A 111 -1.55 16.29 17.83
CA ASP A 111 -2.95 16.01 18.14
C ASP A 111 -3.71 16.33 16.87
N PHE A 112 -4.23 15.29 16.26
CA PHE A 112 -4.90 15.44 14.99
C PHE A 112 -6.27 16.06 15.20
N ILE A 113 -6.65 16.88 14.22
CA ILE A 113 -7.92 17.57 14.13
C ILE A 113 -8.06 18.71 15.15
N ASP A 114 -7.80 19.91 14.65
CA ASP A 114 -8.64 21.04 15.01
C ASP A 114 -10.08 20.70 14.58
N ALA A 115 -10.96 20.34 15.52
CA ALA A 115 -12.35 19.93 15.25
C ALA A 115 -13.16 20.98 14.46
N SER A 116 -12.66 22.21 14.37
CA SER A 116 -13.22 23.22 13.48
C SER A 116 -12.95 22.98 11.99
N ARG A 117 -11.97 22.14 11.63
CA ARG A 117 -11.57 21.84 10.25
C ARG A 117 -12.32 20.67 9.64
N CYS A 118 -12.49 19.57 10.39
CA CYS A 118 -13.35 18.44 10.02
C CYS A 118 -14.52 18.38 11.01
N PRO A 119 -15.60 19.16 10.81
CA PRO A 119 -16.74 19.12 11.71
C PRO A 119 -17.37 17.72 11.71
N ILE A 120 -17.78 17.28 12.90
CA ILE A 120 -18.56 16.05 13.04
C ILE A 120 -19.96 16.28 12.46
N ARG A 121 -20.38 15.41 11.55
CA ARG A 121 -21.73 15.40 10.97
C ARG A 121 -22.37 14.03 11.08
N SER A 122 -23.70 14.02 11.08
CA SER A 122 -24.44 12.77 11.04
C SER A 122 -24.21 12.01 9.75
N CYS A 123 -23.92 10.72 9.84
CA CYS A 123 -23.63 9.88 8.67
C CYS A 123 -24.42 8.58 8.72
N ASN A 124 -25.50 8.47 7.94
CA ASN A 124 -26.41 7.32 7.95
C ASN A 124 -25.95 6.15 7.07
N THR A 125 -24.68 6.11 6.69
CA THR A 125 -24.07 5.04 5.89
C THR A 125 -22.74 4.61 6.51
N THR A 126 -21.70 4.44 5.69
CA THR A 126 -20.35 4.13 6.09
C THR A 126 -19.52 5.41 6.11
N CYS A 127 -18.79 5.62 7.19
CA CYS A 127 -17.78 6.66 7.27
C CYS A 127 -16.50 6.14 6.61
N VAL A 128 -16.00 6.87 5.63
CA VAL A 128 -14.76 6.56 4.92
C VAL A 128 -13.66 7.44 5.50
N VAL A 129 -12.51 6.84 5.80
CA VAL A 129 -11.35 7.50 6.42
C VAL A 129 -10.11 7.03 5.69
N LEU A 130 -9.41 7.95 5.03
CA LEU A 130 -8.27 7.67 4.16
C LEU A 130 -7.02 8.31 4.77
N ASP A 131 -5.93 7.55 4.92
CA ASP A 131 -4.61 8.09 5.21
C ASP A 131 -3.96 8.57 3.91
N THR A 132 -4.01 9.88 3.67
CA THR A 132 -3.66 10.46 2.37
C THR A 132 -2.19 10.80 2.20
N VAL A 133 -1.46 11.06 3.29
CA VAL A 133 -0.02 11.35 3.28
C VAL A 133 0.56 11.04 4.66
N ASP A 134 1.50 10.10 4.69
CA ASP A 134 2.44 9.92 5.81
C ASP A 134 3.80 10.50 5.41
N ASP A 135 4.18 11.64 6.01
CA ASP A 135 5.52 12.21 5.89
C ASP A 135 6.33 11.85 7.14
N PRO A 136 7.13 10.76 7.08
CA PRO A 136 7.91 10.28 8.21
C PRO A 136 9.07 11.23 8.58
N GLU A 137 9.49 12.14 7.70
CA GLU A 137 10.55 13.10 7.99
C GLU A 137 10.05 14.23 8.87
N ASN A 138 8.81 14.68 8.64
CA ASN A 138 8.18 15.77 9.39
C ASN A 138 7.17 15.31 10.44
N ASN A 139 6.97 13.99 10.59
CA ASN A 139 5.95 13.38 11.45
C ASN A 139 4.56 14.00 11.22
N LEU A 140 4.26 14.32 9.96
CA LEU A 140 2.96 14.81 9.53
C LEU A 140 2.15 13.62 9.05
N LEU A 141 0.96 13.47 9.61
CA LEU A 141 0.00 12.51 9.09
C LEU A 141 -1.25 13.28 8.67
N CYS A 142 -1.66 13.01 7.43
CA CYS A 142 -2.72 13.70 6.74
C CYS A 142 -3.84 12.72 6.45
N TYR A 143 -5.03 13.02 6.92
CA TYR A 143 -6.17 12.15 6.66
C TYR A 143 -7.32 12.92 6.01
N ARG A 144 -8.17 12.18 5.32
CA ARG A 144 -9.42 12.68 4.74
C ARG A 144 -10.54 11.78 5.19
N SER A 145 -11.65 12.36 5.60
CA SER A 145 -12.83 11.57 5.97
C SER A 145 -14.11 12.20 5.48
N TYR A 146 -15.07 11.35 5.15
CA TYR A 146 -16.38 11.75 4.64
C TYR A 146 -17.39 10.61 4.78
N CYS A 147 -18.66 10.95 4.85
CA CYS A 147 -19.74 10.00 4.77
C CYS A 147 -19.91 9.57 3.31
N ALA A 148 -19.71 8.28 3.01
CA ALA A 148 -19.87 7.79 1.65
C ALA A 148 -21.30 8.03 1.14
N PRO A 149 -21.48 8.52 -0.10
CA PRO A 149 -22.81 8.72 -0.66
C PRO A 149 -23.55 7.39 -0.72
N SER A 150 -24.81 7.40 -0.30
CA SER A 150 -25.67 6.21 -0.16
C SER A 150 -26.06 5.54 -1.49
N THR A 151 -25.47 5.90 -2.64
CA THR A 151 -26.06 5.59 -3.96
C THR A 151 -25.12 5.32 -5.14
N ASP A 152 -23.79 5.45 -5.02
CA ASP A 152 -22.89 5.11 -6.14
C ASP A 152 -22.58 3.61 -6.15
N GLN A 153 -23.33 2.88 -6.98
CA GLN A 153 -23.31 1.41 -7.12
C GLN A 153 -21.98 0.84 -7.66
N SER A 154 -20.99 1.69 -7.98
CA SER A 154 -19.70 1.25 -8.51
C SER A 154 -18.69 0.84 -7.42
N PHE A 155 -18.91 1.22 -6.17
CA PHE A 155 -18.05 0.87 -5.04
C PHE A 155 -18.90 0.35 -3.89
N ASP A 156 -18.56 -0.84 -3.37
CA ASP A 156 -19.23 -1.40 -2.18
C ASP A 156 -18.70 -0.70 -0.93
N TYR A 157 -19.25 0.48 -0.64
CA TYR A 157 -19.01 1.18 0.62
C TYR A 157 -19.73 0.54 1.80
N ASP A 158 -20.63 -0.41 1.57
CA ASP A 158 -21.49 -0.94 2.62
C ASP A 158 -20.82 -2.01 3.48
N THR A 159 -19.77 -2.64 2.95
CA THR A 159 -18.98 -3.62 3.70
C THR A 159 -17.97 -2.92 4.62
N PRO A 160 -18.07 -3.09 5.96
CA PRO A 160 -17.05 -2.60 6.88
C PRO A 160 -15.72 -3.29 6.61
N ARG A 161 -14.68 -2.51 6.35
CA ARG A 161 -13.36 -3.04 6.01
C ARG A 161 -12.24 -2.07 6.30
N VAL A 162 -11.03 -2.63 6.30
CA VAL A 162 -9.76 -1.91 6.34
C VAL A 162 -8.94 -2.40 5.17
N GLU A 163 -8.56 -1.51 4.27
CA GLU A 163 -7.63 -1.77 3.18
C GLU A 163 -6.26 -1.28 3.64
N ILE A 164 -5.26 -2.14 3.57
CA ILE A 164 -3.92 -1.88 4.12
C ILE A 164 -2.94 -2.01 2.98
N GLU A 165 -2.21 -0.92 2.72
CA GLU A 165 -1.20 -0.86 1.69
C GLU A 165 0.18 -0.67 2.31
N GLY A 166 1.10 -1.52 1.89
CA GLY A 166 2.41 -1.62 2.49
C GLY A 166 3.51 -1.92 1.49
N ILE A 167 4.73 -1.59 1.87
CA ILE A 167 5.94 -1.96 1.13
C ILE A 167 6.89 -2.75 2.03
N LEU A 168 7.34 -3.89 1.51
CA LEU A 168 8.35 -4.74 2.14
C LEU A 168 9.66 -4.56 1.38
N TYR A 169 10.68 -4.07 2.09
CA TYR A 169 12.04 -3.95 1.56
C TYR A 169 12.89 -5.14 1.96
N PHE A 170 13.58 -5.74 1.00
CA PHE A 170 14.36 -6.95 1.27
C PHE A 170 15.68 -6.68 2.01
N SER A 171 16.14 -5.42 1.98
CA SER A 171 17.32 -4.96 2.71
C SER A 171 17.10 -4.85 4.22
N LYS A 172 15.84 -4.90 4.70
CA LYS A 172 15.49 -4.82 6.12
C LYS A 172 15.26 -6.22 6.71
N GLN A 173 15.92 -6.50 7.83
CA GLN A 173 15.72 -7.72 8.61
C GLN A 173 15.46 -7.36 10.10
N PRO A 174 14.41 -7.88 10.74
CA PRO A 174 13.36 -8.73 10.15
C PRO A 174 12.56 -7.99 9.07
N PHE A 175 11.91 -8.73 8.17
CA PHE A 175 11.00 -8.13 7.21
C PHE A 175 9.85 -7.45 7.94
N ILE A 176 9.79 -6.12 7.81
CA ILE A 176 8.74 -5.29 8.37
C ILE A 176 8.03 -4.65 7.18
N ILE A 177 6.71 -4.77 7.14
CA ILE A 177 5.90 -4.03 6.18
C ILE A 177 5.89 -2.58 6.64
N ASP A 178 6.48 -1.70 5.83
CA ASP A 178 6.33 -0.26 6.01
C ASP A 178 4.97 0.11 5.42
N LEU A 179 4.00 0.46 6.27
CA LEU A 179 2.69 0.94 5.83
C LEU A 179 2.83 2.28 5.14
N TRP A 180 2.10 2.48 4.05
CA TRP A 180 2.14 3.73 3.30
C TRP A 180 0.76 4.34 3.09
N GLU A 181 -0.29 3.54 2.90
CA GLU A 181 -1.69 4.01 2.86
C GLU A 181 -2.58 3.03 3.61
N THR A 182 -3.68 3.54 4.15
CA THR A 182 -4.69 2.76 4.84
C THR A 182 -6.03 3.41 4.67
N ASP A 183 -6.97 2.64 4.13
CA ASP A 183 -8.35 3.10 3.90
C ASP A 183 -9.30 2.33 4.80
N ILE A 184 -10.14 3.08 5.51
CA ILE A 184 -11.03 2.55 6.52
C ILE A 184 -12.46 2.87 6.14
N PHE A 185 -13.28 1.82 6.09
CA PHE A 185 -14.69 1.86 5.80
C PHE A 185 -15.40 1.37 7.05
N CYS A 186 -15.86 2.29 7.89
CA CYS A 186 -16.29 1.98 9.24
C CYS A 186 -17.75 2.37 9.53
N ARG A 187 -18.33 1.59 10.44
CA ARG A 187 -19.69 1.63 10.96
C ARG A 187 -19.74 1.64 12.50
N ALA A 188 -18.61 1.94 13.13
CA ALA A 188 -18.54 2.24 14.55
C ALA A 188 -18.64 3.76 14.79
N ASP A 189 -19.25 4.17 15.90
CA ASP A 189 -19.25 5.58 16.29
C ASP A 189 -17.80 6.05 16.52
N ASP A 190 -17.51 7.32 16.20
CA ASP A 190 -16.17 7.92 16.34
C ASP A 190 -15.03 7.15 15.62
N CYS A 191 -15.35 6.49 14.51
CA CYS A 191 -14.38 5.73 13.71
C CYS A 191 -13.60 6.57 12.69
N SER A 192 -13.82 7.88 12.66
CA SER A 192 -13.01 8.86 11.90
C SER A 192 -12.07 9.65 12.78
N ARG A 193 -11.88 9.20 14.02
CA ARG A 193 -10.88 9.79 14.90
C ARG A 193 -9.47 9.44 14.39
N PRO A 194 -8.50 10.31 14.62
CA PRO A 194 -7.17 10.13 14.03
C PRO A 194 -6.28 9.12 14.75
N GLU A 195 -6.51 8.91 16.03
CA GLU A 195 -5.75 7.92 16.83
C GLU A 195 -5.87 6.53 16.22
N LEU A 196 -6.93 6.29 15.45
CA LEU A 196 -7.22 5.02 14.80
C LEU A 196 -6.06 4.51 13.94
N PHE A 197 -5.37 5.38 13.19
CA PHE A 197 -4.22 4.96 12.37
C PHE A 197 -3.01 4.56 13.21
N LYS A 198 -2.76 5.26 14.32
CA LYS A 198 -1.69 4.90 15.27
C LYS A 198 -2.01 3.58 15.97
N GLU A 199 -3.25 3.39 16.40
CA GLU A 199 -3.73 2.16 17.00
C GLU A 199 -3.60 0.98 16.03
N LEU A 200 -4.03 1.16 14.78
CA LEU A 200 -3.93 0.17 13.71
C LEU A 200 -2.47 -0.24 13.49
N ARG A 201 -1.57 0.73 13.28
CA ARG A 201 -0.13 0.48 13.11
C ARG A 201 0.48 -0.29 14.29
N SER A 202 0.03 0.00 15.52
CA SER A 202 0.53 -0.67 16.72
C SER A 202 0.04 -2.12 16.89
N GLN A 203 -1.08 -2.47 16.26
CA GLN A 203 -1.74 -3.77 16.41
C GLN A 203 -1.62 -4.66 15.17
N LEU A 204 -1.21 -4.09 14.04
CA LEU A 204 -1.05 -4.81 12.80
C LEU A 204 0.06 -5.86 12.94
N THR A 205 -0.28 -7.08 12.54
CA THR A 205 0.68 -8.16 12.35
C THR A 205 0.68 -8.58 10.89
N ALA A 206 1.84 -9.00 10.38
CA ALA A 206 1.99 -9.50 9.02
C ALA A 206 2.92 -10.71 8.98
N THR A 207 2.61 -11.67 8.12
CA THR A 207 3.39 -12.89 7.87
C THR A 207 3.62 -13.05 6.37
N PRO A 208 4.70 -12.46 5.81
CA PRO A 208 4.94 -12.40 4.36
C PRO A 208 5.26 -13.74 3.68
N GLY A 209 5.20 -14.88 4.39
CA GLY A 209 5.57 -16.19 3.85
C GLY A 209 7.07 -16.34 3.55
N ASP A 210 7.42 -17.31 2.69
CA ASP A 210 8.80 -17.53 2.24
C ASP A 210 9.14 -16.63 1.05
N LEU A 211 9.95 -15.62 1.30
CA LEU A 211 10.44 -14.69 0.28
C LEU A 211 11.82 -15.03 -0.27
N SER A 212 12.40 -16.18 0.13
CA SER A 212 13.75 -16.55 -0.28
C SER A 212 14.01 -16.61 -1.80
N PRO A 213 13.02 -16.93 -2.66
CA PRO A 213 13.23 -16.94 -4.12
C PRO A 213 13.47 -15.55 -4.74
N PHE A 214 13.14 -14.47 -4.02
CA PHE A 214 13.25 -13.09 -4.52
C PHE A 214 14.54 -12.38 -4.08
N TYR A 215 15.40 -13.05 -3.30
CA TYR A 215 16.70 -12.51 -2.98
C TYR A 215 17.55 -12.36 -4.24
N PRO A 216 18.47 -11.38 -4.28
CA PRO A 216 19.44 -11.27 -5.36
C PRO A 216 20.14 -12.62 -5.53
N ILE A 217 19.88 -13.30 -6.64
CA ILE A 217 20.74 -14.38 -7.08
C ILE A 217 22.07 -13.67 -7.30
N SER A 218 23.03 -13.89 -6.40
CA SER A 218 24.41 -13.47 -6.64
C SER A 218 24.88 -14.23 -7.87
N THR A 219 24.60 -13.71 -9.06
CA THR A 219 25.34 -14.08 -10.24
C THR A 219 26.73 -13.57 -9.97
N THR A 220 27.59 -14.45 -9.47
CA THR A 220 29.02 -14.37 -9.71
C THR A 220 29.19 -14.35 -11.22
N SER A 221 29.07 -13.14 -11.79
CA SER A 221 29.64 -12.83 -13.09
C SER A 221 31.13 -13.05 -12.93
N SER A 222 31.56 -14.27 -13.21
CA SER A 222 32.92 -14.52 -13.63
C SER A 222 33.09 -13.71 -14.91
N GLN A 223 33.62 -12.49 -14.75
CA GLN A 223 34.14 -11.75 -15.90
C GLN A 223 35.08 -12.70 -16.64
N PRO A 224 34.88 -12.95 -17.95
CA PRO A 224 35.94 -13.52 -18.73
C PRO A 224 37.13 -12.57 -18.61
N SER A 225 38.26 -13.07 -18.11
CA SER A 225 39.50 -12.31 -18.11
C SER A 225 39.81 -11.90 -19.55
N VAL A 226 39.55 -10.63 -19.87
CA VAL A 226 39.99 -10.03 -21.12
C VAL A 226 41.50 -9.97 -21.02
N THR A 227 42.17 -10.89 -21.70
CA THR A 227 43.61 -10.80 -21.93
C THR A 227 43.82 -9.60 -22.84
N GLN A 228 44.21 -8.46 -22.26
CA GLN A 228 44.60 -7.28 -23.01
C GLN A 228 45.88 -7.62 -23.79
N SER A 229 45.73 -7.93 -25.08
CA SER A 229 46.81 -7.73 -26.04
C SER A 229 46.93 -6.23 -26.28
N ALA A 230 48.00 -5.64 -25.74
CA ALA A 230 48.36 -4.26 -26.02
C ALA A 230 48.60 -4.09 -27.53
N THR A 231 47.87 -3.17 -28.16
CA THR A 231 48.29 -2.57 -29.42
C THR A 231 48.07 -1.07 -29.32
N THR A 232 49.18 -0.36 -29.27
CA THR A 232 49.35 1.10 -29.26
C THR A 232 48.86 1.72 -30.56
N ASN A 233 48.02 2.77 -30.50
CA ASN A 233 48.30 4.14 -30.99
C ASN A 233 47.04 5.05 -31.08
N PRO A 234 47.19 6.39 -31.21
CA PRO A 234 46.51 7.36 -30.34
C PRO A 234 45.46 8.27 -31.02
N GLU A 235 44.89 9.14 -30.18
CA GLU A 235 44.27 10.46 -30.44
C GLU A 235 42.87 10.53 -31.09
N GLY A 236 41.95 11.24 -30.40
CA GLY A 236 40.74 11.79 -31.02
C GLY A 236 39.56 12.09 -30.09
N THR A 237 39.64 13.22 -29.37
CA THR A 237 38.55 14.20 -29.16
C THR A 237 37.30 13.84 -28.34
N GLN A 238 37.09 14.64 -27.29
CA GLN A 238 35.88 14.78 -26.47
C GLN A 238 34.62 15.14 -27.29
N SER A 239 33.47 14.56 -26.95
CA SER A 239 32.22 15.31 -26.82
C SER A 239 31.21 14.55 -25.96
N THR A 240 30.94 15.11 -24.79
CA THR A 240 29.77 14.86 -23.96
C THR A 240 28.55 15.51 -24.59
N THR A 241 27.42 14.82 -24.63
CA THR A 241 26.11 15.48 -24.53
C THR A 241 25.06 14.48 -24.06
N SER A 242 24.59 14.73 -22.84
CA SER A 242 23.41 14.18 -22.22
C SER A 242 22.16 14.57 -23.03
N ASN A 243 21.38 13.59 -23.48
CA ASN A 243 19.98 13.84 -23.84
C ASN A 243 19.12 13.54 -22.60
N ALA A 244 18.98 14.56 -21.75
CA ALA A 244 17.82 14.70 -20.90
C ALA A 244 16.65 15.11 -21.80
N SER A 245 15.51 14.41 -21.72
CA SER A 245 14.27 14.85 -22.35
C SER A 245 13.17 14.94 -21.30
N ILE A 246 12.60 16.14 -21.30
CA ILE A 246 11.63 16.80 -20.44
C ILE A 246 10.23 16.15 -20.46
N PHE A 247 9.64 16.02 -19.27
CA PHE A 247 8.23 16.10 -18.83
C PHE A 247 7.07 15.75 -19.78
N THR A 248 6.09 15.01 -19.23
CA THR A 248 4.68 15.48 -19.15
C THR A 248 3.94 14.72 -18.03
N ARG A 249 3.44 15.48 -17.03
CA ARG A 249 2.46 15.05 -16.02
C ARG A 249 1.09 14.85 -16.67
N ILE A 250 0.41 13.76 -16.34
CA ILE A 250 -1.04 13.65 -16.44
C ILE A 250 -1.54 13.04 -15.12
N ASN A 251 -2.15 13.88 -14.27
CA ASN A 251 -2.96 13.41 -13.16
C ASN A 251 -4.31 12.96 -13.73
N LEU A 252 -4.77 11.77 -13.35
CA LEU A 252 -6.19 11.42 -13.44
C LEU A 252 -6.65 10.96 -12.06
N PHE A 253 -7.78 11.53 -11.69
CA PHE A 253 -8.51 11.41 -10.43
C PHE A 253 -9.04 10.01 -10.18
#